data_AF-A0A1D6E7K8-F1
#
_entry.id   AF-A0A1D6E7K8-F1
#
_cell.length_a   1.000
_cell.length_b   1.000
_cell.length_c   1.000
_cell.angle_alpha   90.00
_cell.angle_beta   90.00
_cell.angle_gamma   90.00
#
_symmetry.space_group_name_H-M   'P 1'
#
loop_
_entity.id
_entity.type
_entity.pdbx_description
1 polymer ?
#
loop_
_entity_poly.entity_id
_entity_poly.type
_entity_poly.pdbx_seq_one_letter_code
_entity_poly.pdbx_strand_id
1 'polypeptide(L)'
;MSAAACGHPFCSTCWRGYISTAISDGPGCLMLRCPDPSCAAAVGQDMINSLAADDDKEKYGRYLRRSYIEDNRKTKWCPAPGCEYAVEFVMGSGSYDVNCNCSYGFCWNCTEEAHRPVDCATVSKWILKNSAESENMNWILANSKPCPKCKRPIEKNQGCMHITCTPPCKFEFCWLCLGPWSEHGERTGGFYACNRYESARQEGAYDESERRREMAKNSLERYTHYYERWAANQSSRQKALGDLQSLQNDKLERLSDIQSQPESQLKFIVEAWLQVLLHYCSLANFSF
;
A
#
# COMPACT_ATOMS: atom_id res chain seq x y z
N MET A 1 41.27 -23.88 -12.64
CA MET A 1 40.93 -23.55 -11.24
C MET A 1 41.07 -22.06 -11.06
N SER A 2 40.25 -21.45 -10.21
CA SER A 2 40.27 -20.00 -9.96
C SER A 2 40.40 -19.74 -8.46
N ALA A 3 40.97 -18.60 -8.10
CA ALA A 3 41.15 -18.19 -6.71
C ALA A 3 40.90 -16.69 -6.57
N ALA A 4 40.37 -16.28 -5.42
CA ALA A 4 40.38 -14.87 -5.02
C ALA A 4 41.81 -14.44 -4.60
N ALA A 5 41.98 -13.19 -4.17
CA ALA A 5 43.28 -12.64 -3.76
C ALA A 5 44.02 -13.45 -2.67
N CYS A 6 43.31 -14.25 -1.86
CA CYS A 6 43.88 -15.16 -0.87
C CYS A 6 44.63 -16.37 -1.44
N GLY A 7 44.47 -16.70 -2.73
CA GLY A 7 45.12 -17.85 -3.36
C GLY A 7 44.44 -19.21 -3.13
N HIS A 8 43.35 -19.31 -2.36
CA HIS A 8 42.60 -20.57 -2.19
C HIS A 8 41.94 -21.02 -3.51
N PRO A 9 42.36 -22.17 -4.09
CA PRO A 9 41.89 -22.59 -5.40
C PRO A 9 40.59 -23.40 -5.28
N PHE A 10 39.62 -23.05 -6.11
CA PHE A 10 38.41 -23.86 -6.31
C PHE A 10 38.13 -24.09 -7.79
N CYS A 11 37.30 -25.10 -8.06
CA CYS A 11 36.90 -25.44 -9.41
C CYS A 11 36.01 -24.34 -10.01
N SER A 12 36.03 -24.15 -11.33
CA SER A 12 35.24 -23.09 -11.99
C SER A 12 33.73 -23.32 -11.83
N THR A 13 33.28 -24.57 -11.83
CA THR A 13 31.89 -24.93 -11.57
C THR A 13 31.47 -24.62 -10.13
N CYS A 14 32.36 -24.84 -9.16
CA CYS A 14 32.17 -24.50 -7.75
C CYS A 14 31.98 -22.99 -7.58
N TRP A 15 32.86 -22.19 -8.19
CA TRP A 15 32.76 -20.72 -8.18
C TRP A 15 31.49 -20.23 -8.84
N ARG A 16 31.11 -20.80 -9.99
CA ARG A 16 29.86 -20.46 -10.69
C ARG A 16 28.65 -20.68 -9.80
N GLY A 17 28.53 -21.86 -9.20
CA GLY A 17 27.45 -22.17 -8.27
C GLY A 17 27.43 -21.21 -7.08
N TYR A 18 28.58 -21.01 -6.44
CA TYR A 18 28.71 -20.13 -5.28
C TYR A 18 28.31 -18.68 -5.56
N ILE A 19 28.81 -18.11 -6.67
CA ILE A 19 28.49 -16.74 -7.08
C ILE A 19 27.00 -16.62 -7.45
N SER A 20 26.47 -17.59 -8.21
CA SER A 20 25.06 -17.58 -8.64
C SER A 20 24.10 -17.67 -7.46
N THR A 21 24.38 -18.52 -6.47
CA THR A 21 23.61 -18.60 -5.23
C THR A 21 23.68 -17.27 -4.47
N ALA A 22 24.86 -16.71 -4.26
CA ALA A 22 25.00 -15.44 -3.55
C ALA A 22 24.23 -14.28 -4.21
N ILE A 23 24.28 -14.19 -5.55
CA ILE A 23 23.53 -13.18 -6.32
C ILE A 23 22.02 -13.46 -6.26
N SER A 24 21.61 -14.73 -6.22
CA SER A 24 20.21 -15.12 -6.10
C SER A 24 19.62 -14.74 -4.73
N ASP A 25 20.40 -14.91 -3.67
CA ASP A 25 20.02 -14.57 -2.29
C ASP A 25 19.85 -13.06 -2.06
N GLY A 26 20.51 -12.22 -2.87
CA GLY A 26 20.22 -10.79 -2.95
C GLY A 26 21.45 -9.88 -2.83
N PRO A 27 21.28 -8.61 -2.41
CA PRO A 27 22.34 -7.59 -2.41
C PRO A 27 23.56 -7.92 -1.53
N GLY A 28 23.45 -8.90 -0.63
CA GLY A 28 24.57 -9.38 0.19
C GLY A 28 25.76 -9.89 -0.64
N CYS A 29 25.55 -10.24 -1.91
CA CYS A 29 26.61 -10.61 -2.85
C CYS A 29 27.66 -9.50 -3.06
N LEU A 30 27.36 -8.23 -2.76
CA LEU A 30 28.33 -7.13 -2.82
C LEU A 30 29.45 -7.25 -1.78
N MET A 31 29.24 -8.05 -0.73
CA MET A 31 30.22 -8.35 0.30
C MET A 31 30.72 -9.80 0.23
N LEU A 32 30.59 -10.45 -0.93
CA LEU A 32 30.95 -11.86 -1.12
C LEU A 32 32.42 -12.10 -0.80
N ARG A 33 32.70 -13.23 -0.13
CA ARG A 33 34.04 -13.62 0.33
C ARG A 33 34.46 -14.95 -0.28
N CYS A 34 35.72 -15.30 -0.08
CA CYS A 34 36.25 -16.61 -0.40
C CYS A 34 35.34 -17.73 0.18
N PRO A 35 35.09 -18.83 -0.57
CA PRO A 35 34.33 -19.97 -0.07
C PRO A 35 34.95 -20.67 1.14
N ASP A 36 36.24 -20.44 1.42
CA ASP A 36 36.86 -20.93 2.65
C ASP A 36 36.30 -20.18 3.88
N PRO A 37 35.66 -20.88 4.84
CA PRO A 37 34.99 -20.23 5.98
C PRO A 37 35.90 -19.41 6.90
N SER A 38 37.20 -19.73 6.93
CA SER A 38 38.18 -19.01 7.75
C SER A 38 38.76 -17.78 7.03
N CYS A 39 38.47 -17.62 5.74
CA CYS A 39 39.05 -16.60 4.90
C CYS A 39 38.11 -15.40 4.72
N ALA A 40 38.63 -14.20 4.96
CA ALA A 40 37.88 -12.95 4.78
C ALA A 40 38.15 -12.25 3.44
N ALA A 41 38.91 -12.87 2.52
CA ALA A 41 39.27 -12.25 1.25
C ALA A 41 38.01 -11.98 0.41
N ALA A 42 37.86 -10.73 -0.04
CA ALA A 42 36.72 -10.31 -0.85
C ALA A 42 36.80 -10.87 -2.26
N VAL A 43 35.64 -11.17 -2.82
CA VAL A 43 35.46 -11.50 -4.23
C VAL A 43 35.12 -10.21 -4.96
N GLY A 44 36.04 -9.73 -5.81
CA GLY A 44 35.87 -8.50 -6.57
C GLY A 44 34.95 -8.64 -7.78
N GLN A 45 34.52 -7.50 -8.31
CA GLN A 45 33.67 -7.43 -9.51
C GLN A 45 34.37 -8.05 -10.74
N ASP A 46 35.68 -7.95 -10.85
CA ASP A 46 36.51 -8.58 -11.88
C ASP A 46 36.34 -10.10 -11.92
N MET A 47 36.33 -10.74 -10.73
CA MET A 47 36.15 -12.17 -10.60
C MET A 47 34.71 -12.59 -10.92
N ILE A 48 33.73 -11.80 -10.49
CA ILE A 48 32.31 -12.02 -10.82
C ILE A 48 32.10 -11.90 -12.34
N ASN A 49 32.61 -10.85 -12.97
CA ASN A 49 32.52 -10.65 -14.42
C ASN A 49 33.17 -11.79 -15.23
N SER A 50 34.22 -12.41 -14.68
CA SER A 50 34.95 -13.49 -15.33
C SER A 50 34.27 -14.85 -15.18
N LEU A 51 33.60 -15.10 -14.04
CA LEU A 51 33.13 -16.44 -13.67
C LEU A 51 31.61 -16.62 -13.74
N ALA A 52 30.83 -15.56 -13.47
CA ALA A 52 29.37 -15.63 -13.45
C ALA A 52 28.76 -15.80 -14.86
N ALA A 53 27.52 -16.28 -14.91
CA ALA A 53 26.71 -16.24 -16.12
C ALA A 53 26.29 -14.80 -16.45
N ASP A 54 25.91 -14.52 -17.69
CA ASP A 54 25.59 -13.14 -18.12
C ASP A 54 24.38 -12.55 -17.37
N ASP A 55 23.33 -13.35 -17.13
CA ASP A 55 22.17 -12.94 -16.33
C ASP A 55 22.57 -12.56 -14.88
N ASP A 56 23.48 -13.32 -14.28
CA ASP A 56 24.01 -13.07 -12.94
C ASP A 56 24.86 -11.79 -12.91
N LYS A 57 25.65 -11.53 -13.95
CA LYS A 57 26.42 -10.28 -14.07
C LYS A 57 25.51 -9.07 -14.13
N GLU A 58 24.43 -9.15 -14.89
CA GLU A 58 23.45 -8.06 -14.99
C GLU A 58 22.80 -7.80 -13.63
N LYS A 59 22.38 -8.86 -12.94
CA LYS A 59 21.76 -8.78 -11.61
C LYS A 59 22.73 -8.24 -10.56
N TYR A 60 23.99 -8.70 -10.54
CA TYR A 60 25.05 -8.14 -9.70
C TYR A 60 25.28 -6.65 -9.99
N GLY A 61 25.37 -6.28 -11.27
CA GLY A 61 25.52 -4.90 -11.69
C GLY A 61 24.36 -4.01 -11.23
N ARG A 62 23.13 -4.53 -11.24
CA ARG A 62 21.95 -3.85 -10.68
C ARG A 62 22.12 -3.60 -9.18
N TYR A 63 22.55 -4.60 -8.40
CA TYR A 63 22.81 -4.41 -6.96
C TYR A 63 23.92 -3.39 -6.70
N LEU A 64 25.02 -3.44 -7.46
CA LEU A 64 26.15 -2.53 -7.31
C LEU A 64 25.74 -1.08 -7.58
N ARG A 65 25.02 -0.83 -8.68
CA ARG A 65 24.45 0.50 -8.98
C ARG A 65 23.50 0.95 -7.86
N ARG A 66 22.66 0.02 -7.38
CA ARG A 66 21.68 0.28 -6.31
C ARG A 66 22.33 0.81 -5.04
N SER A 67 23.36 0.11 -4.56
CA SER A 67 24.14 0.49 -3.38
C SER A 67 24.78 1.88 -3.53
N TYR A 68 25.37 2.19 -4.68
CA TYR A 68 26.00 3.49 -4.91
C TYR A 68 25.01 4.67 -4.80
N ILE A 69 23.78 4.50 -5.29
CA ILE A 69 22.75 5.53 -5.25
C ILE A 69 22.12 5.65 -3.85
N GLU A 70 21.92 4.53 -3.15
CA GLU A 70 21.38 4.52 -1.78
C GLU A 70 22.30 5.24 -0.78
N ASP A 71 23.63 5.23 -1.02
CA ASP A 71 24.61 5.97 -0.20
C ASP A 71 24.64 7.49 -0.49
N ASN A 72 24.05 7.95 -1.60
CA ASN A 72 24.06 9.36 -1.98
C ASN A 72 22.78 10.10 -1.53
N ARG A 73 22.96 11.10 -0.67
CA ARG A 73 21.85 11.90 -0.11
C ARG A 73 21.06 12.73 -1.12
N LYS A 74 21.62 12.97 -2.32
CA LYS A 74 20.98 13.76 -3.39
C LYS A 74 20.34 12.91 -4.47
N THR A 75 20.45 11.59 -4.43
CA THR A 75 19.86 10.70 -5.45
C THR A 75 19.03 9.62 -4.79
N LYS A 76 17.86 9.31 -5.34
CA LYS A 76 17.02 8.20 -4.88
C LYS A 76 16.49 7.40 -6.06
N TRP A 77 16.33 6.10 -5.84
CA TRP A 77 15.64 5.23 -6.78
C TRP A 77 14.18 5.62 -6.92
N CYS A 78 13.66 5.55 -8.14
CA CYS A 78 12.23 5.63 -8.36
C CYS A 78 11.55 4.41 -7.69
N PRO A 79 10.51 4.60 -6.87
CA PRO A 79 9.83 3.49 -6.19
C PRO A 79 8.84 2.75 -7.10
N ALA A 80 8.63 3.22 -8.34
CA ALA A 80 7.71 2.59 -9.28
C ALA A 80 8.14 1.14 -9.61
N PRO A 81 7.21 0.17 -9.55
CA PRO A 81 7.52 -1.22 -9.91
C PRO A 81 8.11 -1.32 -11.32
N GLY A 82 9.25 -2.01 -11.46
CA GLY A 82 9.92 -2.21 -12.75
C GLY A 82 10.70 -0.98 -13.28
N CYS A 83 10.71 0.14 -12.56
CA CYS A 83 11.53 1.29 -12.95
C CYS A 83 12.97 1.16 -12.41
N GLU A 84 13.96 1.30 -13.29
CA GLU A 84 15.39 1.29 -12.92
C GLU A 84 16.02 2.69 -13.02
N TYR A 85 15.22 3.76 -12.98
CA TYR A 85 15.73 5.12 -12.97
C TYR A 85 15.95 5.62 -11.55
N ALA A 86 16.99 6.43 -11.38
CA ALA A 86 17.23 7.22 -10.19
C ALA A 86 16.98 8.70 -10.49
N VAL A 87 16.47 9.42 -9.49
CA VAL A 87 16.15 10.84 -9.56
C VAL A 87 17.13 11.60 -8.68
N GLU A 88 17.73 12.65 -9.23
CA GLU A 88 18.54 13.61 -8.47
C GLU A 88 17.65 14.73 -7.92
N PHE A 89 17.81 15.05 -6.63
CA PHE A 89 17.07 16.11 -5.98
C PHE A 89 17.81 17.45 -6.07
N VAL A 90 17.18 18.38 -6.76
CA VAL A 90 17.64 19.76 -6.85
C VAL A 90 17.07 20.55 -5.67
N MET A 91 17.93 20.88 -4.70
CA MET A 91 17.54 21.71 -3.56
C MET A 91 17.09 23.11 -4.01
N GLY A 92 16.06 23.65 -3.36
CA GLY A 92 15.56 25.01 -3.63
C GLY A 92 14.38 25.09 -4.61
N SER A 93 13.86 23.95 -5.09
CA SER A 93 12.70 23.88 -5.99
C SER A 93 11.36 24.28 -5.35
N GLY A 94 11.31 24.54 -4.04
CA GLY A 94 10.07 24.80 -3.28
C GLY A 94 9.14 23.59 -3.13
N SER A 95 9.54 22.42 -3.64
CA SER A 95 8.79 21.17 -3.57
C SER A 95 9.67 19.98 -3.24
N TYR A 96 9.13 19.10 -2.38
CA TYR A 96 9.73 17.78 -2.14
C TYR A 96 9.18 16.73 -3.12
N ASP A 97 8.11 17.01 -3.84
CA ASP A 97 7.60 16.11 -4.88
C ASP A 97 8.51 16.18 -6.11
N VAL A 98 9.00 15.02 -6.54
CA VAL A 98 9.85 14.86 -7.72
C VAL A 98 9.22 13.90 -8.72
N ASN A 99 9.53 14.12 -10.00
CA ASN A 99 9.03 13.28 -11.08
C ASN A 99 10.19 12.49 -11.70
N CYS A 100 9.99 11.19 -11.84
CA CYS A 100 10.88 10.34 -12.59
C CYS A 100 10.56 10.41 -14.10
N ASN A 101 11.55 10.08 -14.95
CA ASN A 101 11.34 9.94 -16.40
C ASN A 101 10.31 8.86 -16.77
N CYS A 102 10.03 7.91 -15.88
CA CYS A 102 8.91 6.97 -16.06
C CYS A 102 7.53 7.60 -15.77
N SER A 103 7.46 8.92 -15.56
CA SER A 103 6.27 9.69 -15.18
C SER A 103 5.73 9.41 -13.78
N TYR A 104 6.40 8.56 -12.98
CA TYR A 104 6.04 8.37 -11.58
C TYR A 104 6.51 9.54 -10.72
N GLY A 105 5.57 10.19 -10.04
CA GLY A 105 5.83 11.26 -9.08
C GLY A 105 5.84 10.73 -7.65
N PHE A 106 6.88 11.06 -6.88
CA PHE A 106 7.02 10.65 -5.48
C PHE A 106 7.57 11.77 -4.60
N CYS A 107 7.27 11.70 -3.30
CA CYS A 107 7.81 12.63 -2.33
C CYS A 107 9.25 12.24 -1.96
N TRP A 108 10.17 13.18 -2.08
CA TRP A 108 11.56 13.00 -1.72
C TRP A 108 11.76 12.63 -0.24
N ASN A 109 10.89 13.09 0.66
CA ASN A 109 11.06 12.90 2.10
C ASN A 109 10.62 11.51 2.55
N CYS A 110 9.40 11.08 2.21
CA CYS A 110 8.83 9.82 2.67
C CYS A 110 8.85 8.70 1.62
N THR A 111 9.25 8.97 0.38
CA THR A 111 9.28 8.02 -0.75
C THR A 111 7.93 7.44 -1.17
N GLU A 112 6.84 7.90 -0.55
CA GLU A 112 5.48 7.63 -1.00
C GLU A 112 5.15 8.41 -2.28
N GLU A 113 4.04 8.05 -2.93
CA GLU A 113 3.49 8.79 -4.07
C GLU A 113 3.40 10.29 -3.76
N ALA A 114 3.68 11.13 -4.76
CA ALA A 114 3.62 12.59 -4.61
C ALA A 114 2.25 12.99 -4.07
N HIS A 115 2.24 13.71 -2.94
CA HIS A 115 1.07 13.78 -2.07
C HIS A 115 0.70 15.20 -1.65
N ARG A 116 1.23 16.22 -2.33
CA ARG A 116 0.76 17.59 -2.09
C ARG A 116 -0.74 17.73 -2.34
N PRO A 117 -1.45 18.57 -1.57
CA PRO A 117 -0.93 19.49 -0.54
C PRO A 117 -0.72 18.85 0.84
N VAL A 118 -1.02 17.57 1.01
CA VAL A 118 -0.97 16.88 2.30
C VAL A 118 0.49 16.63 2.72
N ASP A 119 0.78 16.72 4.01
CA ASP A 119 2.10 16.47 4.56
C ASP A 119 2.40 14.97 4.73
N CYS A 120 3.68 14.61 4.83
CA CYS A 120 4.12 13.21 4.94
C CYS A 120 3.54 12.50 6.17
N ALA A 121 3.33 13.20 7.29
CA ALA A 121 2.85 12.57 8.53
C ALA A 121 1.36 12.18 8.40
N THR A 122 0.57 13.02 7.74
CA THR A 122 -0.83 12.72 7.44
C THR A 122 -0.95 11.55 6.45
N VAL A 123 -0.13 11.52 5.40
CA VAL A 123 -0.09 10.38 4.46
C VAL A 123 0.29 9.07 5.16
N SER A 124 1.30 9.11 6.02
CA SER A 124 1.71 7.92 6.79
C SER A 124 0.56 7.38 7.65
N LYS A 125 -0.18 8.27 8.33
CA LYS A 125 -1.37 7.87 9.10
C LYS A 125 -2.47 7.30 8.23
N TRP A 126 -2.70 7.85 7.03
CA TRP A 126 -3.69 7.36 6.08
C TRP A 126 -3.34 5.97 5.55
N ILE A 127 -2.08 5.76 5.15
CA ILE A 127 -1.58 4.45 4.70
C ILE A 127 -1.74 3.42 5.83
N LEU A 128 -1.31 3.77 7.05
CA LEU A 128 -1.45 2.91 8.21
C LEU A 128 -2.93 2.56 8.44
N LYS A 129 -3.83 3.56 8.43
CA LYS A 129 -5.27 3.37 8.62
C LYS A 129 -5.89 2.46 7.57
N ASN A 130 -5.49 2.58 6.31
CA ASN A 130 -5.98 1.75 5.21
C ASN A 130 -5.42 0.32 5.26
N SER A 131 -4.21 0.14 5.80
CA SER A 131 -3.58 -1.17 5.97
C SER A 131 -4.01 -1.90 7.25
N ALA A 132 -4.55 -1.18 8.24
CA ALA A 132 -4.82 -1.70 9.57
C ALA A 132 -6.19 -2.39 9.67
N GLU A 133 -6.26 -3.44 10.48
CA GLU A 133 -7.51 -4.13 10.89
C GLU A 133 -8.47 -3.21 11.67
N SER A 134 -8.09 -1.99 12.02
CA SER A 134 -8.89 -1.06 12.81
C SER A 134 -10.19 -0.65 12.12
N GLU A 135 -10.22 -0.55 10.79
CA GLU A 135 -11.47 -0.26 10.07
C GLU A 135 -12.39 -1.49 10.01
N ASN A 136 -11.83 -2.71 9.95
CA ASN A 136 -12.61 -3.93 10.13
C ASN A 136 -13.24 -3.95 11.54
N MET A 137 -12.50 -3.52 12.57
CA MET A 137 -13.02 -3.41 13.94
C MET A 137 -14.10 -2.33 14.09
N ASN A 138 -13.93 -1.16 13.48
CA ASN A 138 -14.96 -0.11 13.46
C ASN A 138 -16.22 -0.56 12.72
N TRP A 139 -16.06 -1.26 11.59
CA TRP A 139 -17.18 -1.85 10.86
C TRP A 139 -17.94 -2.86 11.70
N ILE A 140 -17.22 -3.77 12.38
CA ILE A 140 -17.82 -4.76 13.29
C ILE A 140 -18.56 -4.04 14.42
N LEU A 141 -17.98 -3.01 15.04
CA LEU A 141 -18.61 -2.27 16.13
C LEU A 141 -19.86 -1.50 15.67
N ALA A 142 -19.84 -0.93 14.46
CA ALA A 142 -20.95 -0.16 13.91
C ALA A 142 -22.14 -1.04 13.46
N ASN A 143 -21.85 -2.22 12.91
CA ASN A 143 -22.87 -3.05 12.23
C ASN A 143 -23.23 -4.34 12.97
N SER A 144 -22.55 -4.67 14.08
CA SER A 144 -22.79 -5.92 14.83
C SER A 144 -22.99 -5.69 16.33
N LYS A 145 -23.64 -6.65 16.99
CA LYS A 145 -23.66 -6.76 18.46
C LYS A 145 -23.04 -8.09 18.88
N PRO A 146 -22.31 -8.15 20.02
CA PRO A 146 -21.73 -9.41 20.48
C PRO A 146 -22.80 -10.34 21.04
N CYS A 147 -22.69 -11.63 20.76
CA CYS A 147 -23.50 -12.65 21.44
C CYS A 147 -23.28 -12.55 22.97
N PRO A 148 -24.34 -12.46 23.79
CA PRO A 148 -24.18 -12.34 25.25
C PRO A 148 -23.45 -13.54 25.87
N LYS A 149 -23.59 -14.74 25.27
CA LYS A 149 -22.98 -15.99 25.74
C LYS A 149 -21.54 -16.20 25.28
N CYS A 150 -21.26 -16.07 23.97
CA CYS A 150 -19.95 -16.40 23.40
C CYS A 150 -19.15 -15.20 22.86
N LYS A 151 -19.71 -13.98 22.93
CA LYS A 151 -19.12 -12.70 22.48
C LYS A 151 -18.81 -12.58 20.98
N ARG A 152 -19.09 -13.61 20.16
CA ARG A 152 -18.97 -13.53 18.69
C ARG A 152 -19.83 -12.36 18.15
N PRO A 153 -19.30 -11.51 17.26
CA PRO A 153 -20.07 -10.43 16.63
C PRO A 153 -21.17 -11.01 15.73
N ILE A 154 -22.38 -10.46 15.83
CA ILE A 154 -23.55 -10.87 15.04
C ILE A 154 -24.13 -9.63 14.35
N GLU A 155 -24.19 -9.67 13.02
CA GLU A 155 -24.88 -8.68 12.20
C GLU A 155 -26.40 -8.93 12.25
N LYS A 156 -27.20 -7.86 12.21
CA LYS A 156 -28.66 -7.97 12.26
C LYS A 156 -29.21 -8.45 10.92
N ASN A 157 -29.93 -9.58 10.90
CA ASN A 157 -30.76 -9.93 9.76
C ASN A 157 -32.02 -9.02 9.74
N GLN A 158 -32.40 -8.53 8.55
CA GLN A 158 -33.42 -7.50 8.42
C GLN A 158 -34.76 -7.95 9.06
N GLY A 159 -35.26 -7.16 10.03
CA GLY A 159 -36.64 -7.22 10.52
C GLY A 159 -36.93 -8.03 11.80
N CYS A 160 -36.07 -8.95 12.24
CA CYS A 160 -36.34 -9.78 13.43
C CYS A 160 -35.57 -9.30 14.68
N MET A 161 -36.22 -9.25 15.85
CA MET A 161 -35.55 -8.98 17.13
C MET A 161 -35.07 -10.27 17.83
N HIS A 162 -35.52 -11.43 17.36
CA HIS A 162 -35.04 -12.74 17.80
C HIS A 162 -33.79 -13.13 17.03
N ILE A 163 -32.69 -13.30 17.76
CA ILE A 163 -31.39 -13.65 17.18
C ILE A 163 -30.93 -14.98 17.74
N THR A 164 -30.70 -15.94 16.85
CA THR A 164 -30.08 -17.23 17.18
C THR A 164 -28.61 -17.19 16.77
N CYS A 165 -27.69 -17.31 17.74
CA CYS A 165 -26.26 -17.33 17.46
C CYS A 165 -25.86 -18.54 16.61
N THR A 166 -24.96 -18.35 15.64
CA THR A 166 -24.48 -19.45 14.78
C THR A 166 -23.77 -20.54 15.58
N PRO A 167 -23.78 -21.81 15.09
CA PRO A 167 -23.06 -22.91 15.72
C PRO A 167 -21.57 -22.59 15.97
N PRO A 168 -20.98 -23.11 17.06
CA PRO A 168 -21.53 -24.10 18.01
C PRO A 168 -22.39 -23.50 19.15
N CYS A 169 -22.55 -22.18 19.24
CA CYS A 169 -23.16 -21.52 20.40
C CYS A 169 -24.68 -21.72 20.51
N LYS A 170 -25.42 -21.52 19.40
CA LYS A 170 -26.88 -21.67 19.30
C LYS A 170 -27.71 -20.91 20.34
N PHE A 171 -27.13 -19.93 21.03
CA PHE A 171 -27.86 -19.14 22.03
C PHE A 171 -28.86 -18.19 21.37
N GLU A 172 -30.07 -18.17 21.90
CA GLU A 172 -31.18 -17.35 21.41
C GLU A 172 -31.40 -16.15 22.33
N PHE A 173 -31.39 -14.95 21.76
CA PHE A 173 -31.45 -13.71 22.52
C PHE A 173 -32.17 -12.59 21.77
N CYS A 174 -32.60 -11.59 22.54
CA CYS A 174 -33.21 -10.38 21.99
C CYS A 174 -32.14 -9.39 21.51
N TRP A 175 -32.27 -8.90 20.28
CA TRP A 175 -31.34 -7.93 19.68
C TRP A 175 -31.26 -6.60 20.46
N LEU A 176 -32.36 -6.18 21.08
CA LEU A 176 -32.44 -4.90 21.79
C LEU A 176 -31.69 -4.94 23.12
N CYS A 177 -32.11 -5.81 24.03
CA CYS A 177 -31.58 -5.90 25.39
C CYS A 177 -30.46 -6.93 25.60
N LEU A 178 -30.14 -7.74 24.58
CA LEU A 178 -29.16 -8.84 24.67
C LEU A 178 -29.48 -9.90 25.74
N GLY A 179 -30.71 -9.91 26.25
CA GLY A 179 -31.20 -10.90 27.21
C GLY A 179 -31.68 -12.19 26.54
N PRO A 180 -31.80 -13.30 27.31
CA PRO A 180 -32.27 -14.59 26.80
C PRO A 180 -33.65 -14.47 26.13
N TRP A 181 -33.83 -15.10 24.97
CA TRP A 181 -35.12 -15.04 24.26
C TRP A 181 -36.22 -15.81 25.01
N SER A 182 -35.87 -16.86 25.75
CA SER A 182 -36.80 -17.62 26.59
C SER A 182 -37.55 -16.78 27.62
N GLU A 183 -37.02 -15.61 27.97
CA GLU A 183 -37.65 -14.67 28.92
C GLU A 183 -38.52 -13.60 28.25
N HIS A 184 -38.60 -13.59 26.91
CA HIS A 184 -39.39 -12.65 26.13
C HIS A 184 -40.76 -13.23 25.76
N GLY A 185 -41.82 -12.43 25.95
CA GLY A 185 -43.22 -12.80 25.70
C GLY A 185 -44.15 -11.60 25.94
N GLU A 186 -45.44 -11.84 26.24
CA GLU A 186 -46.41 -10.75 26.50
C GLU A 186 -45.98 -9.81 27.64
N ARG A 187 -45.31 -10.35 28.67
CA ARG A 187 -44.85 -9.61 29.86
C ARG A 187 -43.71 -8.61 29.58
N THR A 188 -43.05 -8.71 28.43
CA THR A 188 -41.92 -7.86 28.04
C THR A 188 -42.24 -6.91 26.90
N GLY A 189 -43.51 -6.72 26.54
CA GLY A 189 -43.93 -5.87 25.41
C GLY A 189 -44.21 -6.63 24.11
N GLY A 190 -44.25 -7.97 24.15
CA GLY A 190 -44.53 -8.83 23.00
C GLY A 190 -43.27 -9.25 22.22
N PHE A 191 -43.47 -9.89 21.06
CA PHE A 191 -42.38 -10.42 20.23
C PHE A 191 -41.63 -9.36 19.39
N TYR A 192 -42.20 -8.15 19.31
CA TYR A 192 -41.69 -7.05 18.47
C TYR A 192 -41.22 -5.83 19.27
N ALA A 193 -41.52 -5.75 20.57
CA ALA A 193 -41.08 -4.66 21.46
C ALA A 193 -40.53 -5.22 22.79
N CYS A 194 -39.59 -4.50 23.42
CA CYS A 194 -38.91 -4.94 24.64
C CYS A 194 -38.97 -3.87 25.73
N ASN A 195 -39.93 -3.98 26.65
CA ASN A 195 -40.12 -3.05 27.77
C ASN A 195 -38.91 -3.04 28.72
N ARG A 196 -38.19 -4.16 28.85
CA ARG A 196 -36.95 -4.23 29.63
C ARG A 196 -35.84 -3.35 29.04
N TYR A 197 -35.77 -3.28 27.71
CA TYR A 197 -34.87 -2.37 27.01
C TYR A 197 -35.29 -0.91 27.24
N GLU A 198 -36.59 -0.61 27.17
CA GLU A 198 -37.10 0.73 27.40
C GLU A 198 -36.83 1.24 28.82
N SER A 199 -37.03 0.42 29.85
CA SER A 199 -36.71 0.76 31.24
C SER A 199 -35.20 0.96 31.45
N ALA A 200 -34.37 0.03 30.96
CA ALA A 200 -32.91 0.16 31.08
C ALA A 200 -32.33 1.34 30.28
N ARG A 201 -33.00 1.77 29.20
CA ARG A 201 -32.66 2.99 28.46
C ARG A 201 -33.02 4.24 29.26
N GLN A 202 -34.17 4.26 29.93
CA GLN A 202 -34.56 5.39 30.81
C GLN A 202 -33.63 5.54 32.02
N GLU A 203 -33.01 4.44 32.47
CA GLU A 203 -32.01 4.41 33.55
C GLU A 203 -30.57 4.70 33.07
N GLY A 204 -30.36 4.97 31.77
CA GLY A 204 -29.06 5.36 31.19
C GLY A 204 -28.04 4.23 31.02
N ALA A 205 -28.40 2.97 31.28
CA ALA A 205 -27.47 1.84 31.22
C ALA A 205 -26.94 1.54 29.81
N TYR A 206 -27.67 1.96 28.77
CA TYR A 206 -27.33 1.72 27.37
C TYR A 206 -26.68 2.91 26.66
N ASP A 207 -26.79 4.12 27.22
CA ASP A 207 -26.40 5.38 26.56
C ASP A 207 -24.93 5.38 26.14
N GLU A 208 -24.01 4.95 27.00
CA GLU A 208 -22.58 4.93 26.67
C GLU A 208 -22.25 3.88 25.59
N SER A 209 -22.93 2.73 25.59
CA SER A 209 -22.73 1.67 24.60
C SER A 209 -23.31 2.04 23.23
N GLU A 210 -24.44 2.75 23.20
CA GLU A 210 -25.06 3.27 21.98
C GLU A 210 -24.27 4.46 21.44
N ARG A 211 -23.82 5.37 22.31
CA ARG A 211 -22.93 6.48 21.93
C ARG A 211 -21.63 5.99 21.32
N ARG A 212 -21.02 4.91 21.85
CA ARG A 212 -19.84 4.27 21.25
C ARG A 212 -20.12 3.69 19.86
N ARG A 213 -21.26 3.02 19.67
CA ARG A 213 -21.67 2.49 18.37
C ARG A 213 -21.96 3.60 17.36
N GLU A 214 -22.63 4.66 17.79
CA GLU A 214 -22.91 5.84 16.96
C GLU A 214 -21.63 6.58 16.55
N MET A 215 -20.69 6.77 17.49
CA MET A 215 -19.37 7.34 17.18
C MET A 215 -18.59 6.45 16.20
N ALA A 216 -18.63 5.12 16.36
CA ALA A 216 -18.00 4.19 15.44
C ALA A 216 -18.63 4.27 14.04
N LYS A 217 -19.96 4.34 13.97
CA LYS A 217 -20.70 4.51 12.72
C LYS A 217 -20.35 5.82 12.02
N ASN A 218 -20.35 6.95 12.74
CA ASN A 218 -19.96 8.25 12.20
C ASN A 218 -18.49 8.28 11.73
N SER A 219 -17.59 7.64 12.48
CA SER A 219 -16.19 7.49 12.09
C SER A 219 -16.04 6.67 10.81
N LEU A 220 -16.80 5.57 10.69
CA LEU A 220 -16.79 4.71 9.52
C LEU A 220 -17.38 5.42 8.29
N GLU A 221 -18.53 6.07 8.43
CA GLU A 221 -19.16 6.84 7.34
C GLU A 221 -18.22 7.94 6.83
N ARG A 222 -17.58 8.69 7.75
CA ARG A 222 -16.60 9.70 7.40
C ARG A 222 -15.40 9.07 6.68
N TYR A 223 -14.86 7.97 7.19
CA TYR A 223 -13.75 7.25 6.55
C TYR A 223 -14.13 6.78 5.13
N THR A 224 -15.25 6.08 4.98
CA THR A 224 -15.75 5.57 3.68
C THR A 224 -15.90 6.70 2.68
N HIS A 225 -16.50 7.83 3.09
CA HIS A 225 -16.65 9.01 2.23
C HIS A 225 -15.32 9.48 1.63
N TYR A 226 -14.27 9.58 2.45
CA TYR A 226 -12.95 10.02 2.00
C TYR A 226 -12.20 8.93 1.22
N TYR A 227 -12.31 7.67 1.65
CA TYR A 227 -11.67 6.53 1.02
C TYR A 227 -12.17 6.31 -0.42
N GLU A 228 -13.48 6.31 -0.63
CA GLU A 228 -14.06 6.13 -1.97
C GLU A 228 -13.59 7.21 -2.94
N ARG A 229 -13.53 8.46 -2.50
CA ARG A 229 -13.03 9.59 -3.31
C ARG A 229 -11.55 9.42 -3.64
N TRP A 230 -10.74 9.04 -2.65
CA TRP A 230 -9.32 8.75 -2.86
C TRP A 230 -9.11 7.62 -3.86
N ALA A 231 -9.82 6.49 -3.71
CA ALA A 231 -9.72 5.33 -4.58
C ALA A 231 -10.22 5.62 -6.02
N ALA A 232 -11.31 6.38 -6.15
CA ALA A 232 -11.82 6.81 -7.46
C ALA A 232 -10.87 7.76 -8.18
N ASN A 233 -10.28 8.71 -7.43
CA ASN A 233 -9.24 9.60 -7.96
C ASN A 233 -8.01 8.80 -8.42
N GLN A 234 -7.59 7.81 -7.64
CA GLN A 234 -6.45 6.97 -8.02
C GLN A 234 -6.74 6.10 -9.26
N SER A 235 -7.94 5.53 -9.36
CA SER A 235 -8.36 4.81 -10.56
C SER A 235 -8.36 5.71 -11.81
N SER A 236 -8.81 6.96 -11.66
CA SER A 236 -8.83 7.95 -12.73
C SER A 236 -7.42 8.33 -13.18
N ARG A 237 -6.47 8.45 -12.23
CA ARG A 237 -5.05 8.67 -12.50
C ARG A 237 -4.43 7.53 -13.29
N GLN A 238 -4.68 6.28 -12.89
CA GLN A 238 -4.15 5.10 -13.59
C GLN A 238 -4.63 5.04 -15.04
N LYS A 239 -5.90 5.38 -15.29
CA LYS A 239 -6.42 5.51 -16.64
C LYS A 239 -5.70 6.60 -17.43
N ALA A 240 -5.52 7.80 -16.84
CA ALA A 240 -4.81 8.89 -17.48
C ALA A 240 -3.33 8.55 -17.79
N LEU A 241 -2.66 7.76 -16.95
CA LEU A 241 -1.31 7.24 -17.22
C LEU A 241 -1.31 6.30 -18.43
N GLY A 242 -2.28 5.39 -18.52
CA GLY A 242 -2.44 4.51 -19.68
C GLY A 242 -2.73 5.29 -20.97
N ASP A 243 -3.56 6.33 -20.88
CA ASP A 243 -3.86 7.21 -22.02
C ASP A 243 -2.61 7.98 -22.49
N LEU A 244 -1.77 8.47 -21.55
CA LEU A 244 -0.49 9.11 -21.85
C LEU A 244 0.49 8.15 -22.53
N GLN A 245 0.62 6.92 -22.03
CA GLN A 245 1.48 5.91 -22.67
C GLN A 245 1.01 5.59 -24.09
N SER A 246 -0.31 5.41 -24.29
CA SER A 246 -0.89 5.23 -25.61
C SER A 246 -0.66 6.44 -26.53
N LEU A 247 -0.70 7.66 -25.97
CA LEU A 247 -0.40 8.87 -26.71
C LEU A 247 1.05 8.89 -27.22
N GLN A 248 2.01 8.59 -26.33
CA GLN A 248 3.44 8.60 -26.62
C GLN A 248 3.86 7.51 -27.60
N ASN A 249 3.25 6.33 -27.56
CA ASN A 249 3.66 5.21 -28.40
C ASN A 249 3.17 5.34 -29.85
N ASP A 250 1.89 5.69 -30.07
CA ASP A 250 1.28 5.53 -31.40
C ASP A 250 0.50 6.76 -31.90
N LYS A 251 0.01 7.63 -31.00
CA LYS A 251 -0.91 8.71 -31.41
C LYS A 251 -0.17 10.00 -31.76
N LEU A 252 0.98 10.26 -31.14
CA LEU A 252 1.79 11.46 -31.42
C LEU A 252 2.33 11.49 -32.84
N GLU A 253 2.85 10.36 -33.33
CA GLU A 253 3.31 10.19 -34.72
C GLU A 253 2.16 10.45 -35.70
N ARG A 254 1.00 9.82 -35.48
CA ARG A 254 -0.20 10.03 -36.32
C ARG A 254 -0.68 11.49 -36.31
N LEU A 255 -0.63 12.15 -35.15
CA LEU A 255 -0.97 13.58 -35.04
C LEU A 255 0.02 14.47 -35.79
N SER A 256 1.31 14.15 -35.71
CA SER A 256 2.39 14.80 -36.48
C SER A 256 2.12 14.70 -37.98
N ASP A 257 1.76 13.51 -38.48
CA ASP A 257 1.44 13.28 -39.89
C ASP A 257 0.23 14.10 -40.36
N ILE A 258 -0.88 14.07 -39.60
CA ILE A 258 -2.12 14.78 -39.94
C ILE A 258 -1.90 16.29 -39.93
N GLN A 259 -1.18 16.81 -38.94
CA GLN A 259 -0.91 18.24 -38.79
C GLN A 259 0.24 18.72 -39.68
N SER A 260 0.97 17.80 -40.32
CA SER A 260 2.17 18.09 -41.11
C SER A 260 3.19 18.93 -40.32
N GLN A 261 3.34 18.62 -39.02
CA GLN A 261 4.29 19.27 -38.12
C GLN A 261 5.14 18.22 -37.43
N PRO A 262 6.45 18.48 -37.21
CA PRO A 262 7.31 17.51 -36.55
C PRO A 262 6.88 17.31 -35.08
N GLU A 263 7.03 16.09 -34.56
CA GLU A 263 6.69 15.74 -33.17
C GLU A 263 7.34 16.65 -32.11
N SER A 264 8.49 17.24 -32.43
CA SER A 264 9.16 18.22 -31.56
C SER A 264 8.28 19.44 -31.25
N GLN A 265 7.39 19.83 -32.16
CA GLN A 265 6.41 20.90 -31.95
C GLN A 265 5.16 20.44 -31.18
N LEU A 266 4.95 19.12 -31.03
CA LEU A 266 3.82 18.54 -30.30
C LEU A 266 4.15 18.17 -28.84
N LYS A 267 5.37 18.42 -28.38
CA LYS A 267 5.82 18.13 -27.00
C LYS A 267 4.91 18.73 -25.92
N PHE A 268 4.30 19.89 -26.20
CA PHE A 268 3.39 20.55 -25.26
C PHE A 268 2.17 19.67 -24.91
N ILE A 269 1.77 18.73 -25.78
CA ILE A 269 0.66 17.81 -25.51
C ILE A 269 1.06 16.85 -24.38
N VAL A 270 2.29 16.32 -24.41
CA VAL A 270 2.84 15.47 -23.35
C VAL A 270 2.95 16.26 -22.05
N GLU A 271 3.44 17.49 -22.12
CA GLU A 271 3.54 18.38 -20.95
C GLU A 271 2.16 18.66 -20.34
N ALA A 272 1.14 18.91 -21.16
CA ALA A 272 -0.24 19.10 -20.70
C ALA A 272 -0.80 17.85 -20.00
N TRP A 273 -0.54 16.65 -20.52
CA TRP A 273 -0.93 15.40 -19.85
C TRP A 273 -0.20 15.21 -18.51
N LEU A 274 1.08 15.55 -18.44
CA LEU A 274 1.83 15.51 -17.18
C LEU A 274 1.24 16.48 -16.14
N GLN A 275 0.75 17.66 -16.56
CA GLN A 275 0.01 18.55 -15.66
C GLN A 275 -1.31 17.93 -15.17
N VAL A 276 -2.08 17.29 -16.06
CA VAL A 276 -3.31 16.57 -15.68
C VAL A 276 -3.01 15.48 -14.64
N LEU A 277 -1.94 14.72 -14.82
CA LEU A 277 -1.50 13.69 -13.87
C LEU A 277 -1.06 14.26 -12.52
N LEU A 278 -0.37 15.41 -12.53
CA LEU A 278 -0.03 16.14 -11.30
C LEU A 278 -1.29 16.60 -10.55
N HIS A 279 -2.35 16.99 -11.26
CA HIS A 279 -3.61 17.35 -10.62
C HIS A 279 -4.31 16.15 -9.99
N TYR A 280 -4.21 14.95 -10.58
CA TYR A 280 -4.69 13.73 -9.94
C TYR A 280 -3.84 13.29 -8.74
N CYS A 281 -2.58 13.74 -8.62
CA CYS A 281 -1.79 13.52 -7.39
C CYS A 281 -2.36 14.30 -6.20
N SER A 282 -3.17 15.32 -6.46
CA SER A 282 -3.55 16.24 -5.41
C SER A 282 -4.65 15.65 -4.51
N LEU A 283 -4.24 15.25 -3.32
CA LEU A 283 -5.08 15.04 -2.13
C LEU A 283 -5.70 16.39 -1.67
N ALA A 284 -6.17 17.22 -2.60
CA ALA A 284 -6.49 18.62 -2.40
C ALA A 284 -7.69 18.89 -1.47
N ASN A 285 -8.35 17.87 -0.93
CA ASN A 285 -9.53 18.02 -0.07
C ASN A 285 -9.46 17.25 1.26
N PHE A 286 -8.27 16.78 1.68
CA PHE A 286 -8.15 15.98 2.91
C PHE A 286 -7.60 16.82 4.06
N SER A 287 -8.47 17.64 4.66
CA SER A 287 -8.30 18.10 6.04
C SER A 287 -8.95 17.06 6.96
N PHE A 288 -8.14 16.23 7.62
CA PHE A 288 -8.59 15.21 8.59
C PHE A 288 -9.04 15.84 9.91
#